data_AF-A0A0G0BPG2-F1
#
_entry.id   AF-A0A0G0BPG2-F1
#
_cell.length_a   1.000
_cell.length_b   1.000
_cell.length_c   1.000
_cell.angle_alpha   90.00
_cell.angle_beta   90.00
_cell.angle_gamma   90.00
#
_symmetry.space_group_name_H-M   'P 1'
#
loop_
_entity.id
_entity.type
_entity.pdbx_description
1 polymer ?
#
loop_
_entity_poly.entity_id
_entity_poly.type
_entity_poly.pdbx_seq_one_letter_code
_entity_poly.pdbx_strand_id
1 'polypeptide(L)'
;MDKKSKILIAVFIALIFISIGATFWRIVIKKDYIIESQVDCDPYSENCFVWECDPESFEEGEACTGNMEEDVWYFKVVRRNASDIPFCDPDADEECEPFLCSEGEKDCGEEFCTEENMENYSATSCNDPAIFSAQNPIEETDKCLEEDDCAEDAEALEEAGEEEEIDILENQEEDLNSEEGDITKEDDDAEENMPMENADQAVPIEIIPL
;
A
#
# COMPACT_ATOMS: atom_id res chain seq x y z
N MET A 1 -44.46 -34.90 -22.68
CA MET A 1 -44.73 -33.44 -22.67
C MET A 1 -45.60 -33.07 -23.85
N ASP A 2 -46.79 -32.56 -23.57
CA ASP A 2 -47.68 -31.98 -24.57
C ASP A 2 -47.00 -30.82 -25.30
N LYS A 3 -47.37 -30.62 -26.56
CA LYS A 3 -46.82 -29.53 -27.40
C LYS A 3 -46.95 -28.15 -26.72
N LYS A 4 -48.03 -27.94 -25.96
CA LYS A 4 -48.27 -26.71 -25.18
C LYS A 4 -47.25 -26.53 -24.04
N SER A 5 -46.95 -27.60 -23.32
CA SER A 5 -45.99 -27.57 -22.21
C SER A 5 -44.56 -27.31 -22.70
N LYS A 6 -44.18 -27.86 -23.87
CA LYS A 6 -42.87 -27.58 -24.49
C LYS A 6 -42.70 -26.11 -24.86
N ILE A 7 -43.73 -25.47 -25.40
CA ILE A 7 -43.68 -24.04 -25.77
C ILE A 7 -43.49 -23.17 -24.54
N LEU A 8 -44.24 -23.44 -23.46
CA LEU A 8 -44.09 -22.67 -22.21
C LEU A 8 -42.68 -22.81 -21.62
N ILE A 9 -42.12 -24.02 -21.64
CA ILE A 9 -40.76 -24.26 -21.15
C ILE A 9 -39.73 -23.54 -22.04
N ALA A 10 -39.89 -23.57 -23.36
CA ALA A 10 -38.99 -22.87 -24.27
C ALA A 10 -39.01 -21.34 -24.05
N VAL A 11 -40.19 -20.76 -23.86
CA VAL A 11 -40.33 -19.33 -23.53
C VAL A 11 -39.69 -19.01 -22.18
N PHE A 12 -39.91 -19.85 -21.16
CA PHE A 12 -39.30 -19.67 -19.85
C PHE A 12 -37.77 -19.69 -19.90
N ILE A 13 -37.20 -20.67 -20.61
CA ILE A 13 -35.75 -20.76 -20.83
C ILE A 13 -35.23 -19.53 -21.59
N ALA A 14 -35.94 -19.08 -22.64
CA ALA A 14 -35.56 -17.89 -23.39
C ALA A 14 -35.55 -16.63 -22.50
N LEU A 15 -36.54 -16.46 -21.61
CA LEU A 15 -36.56 -15.35 -20.66
C LEU A 15 -35.38 -15.38 -19.69
N ILE A 16 -34.98 -16.57 -19.22
CA ILE A 16 -33.80 -16.72 -18.37
C ILE A 16 -32.54 -16.27 -19.12
N PHE A 17 -32.33 -16.75 -20.36
CA PHE A 17 -31.16 -16.34 -21.14
C PHE A 17 -31.15 -14.85 -21.48
N ILE A 18 -32.32 -14.26 -21.79
CA ILE A 18 -32.43 -12.82 -22.01
C ILE A 18 -32.07 -12.05 -20.74
N SER A 19 -32.55 -12.50 -19.57
CA SER A 19 -32.24 -11.88 -18.29
C SER A 19 -30.74 -11.94 -17.99
N ILE A 20 -30.12 -13.12 -18.12
CA ILE A 20 -28.68 -13.30 -17.91
C ILE A 20 -27.88 -12.46 -18.91
N GLY A 21 -28.28 -12.47 -20.19
CA GLY A 21 -27.61 -11.70 -21.23
C GLY A 21 -27.70 -10.18 -20.99
N ALA A 22 -28.83 -9.69 -20.51
CA ALA A 22 -29.00 -8.28 -20.15
C ALA A 22 -28.11 -7.89 -18.96
N THR A 23 -28.05 -8.72 -17.91
CA THR A 23 -27.17 -8.48 -16.76
C THR A 23 -25.70 -8.54 -17.15
N PHE A 24 -25.29 -9.56 -17.93
CA PHE A 24 -23.92 -9.69 -18.43
C PHE A 24 -23.50 -8.48 -19.26
N TRP A 25 -24.39 -8.00 -20.14
CA TRP A 25 -24.13 -6.79 -20.92
C TRP A 25 -23.95 -5.56 -20.02
N ARG A 26 -24.77 -5.41 -18.97
CA ARG A 26 -24.70 -4.26 -18.06
C ARG A 26 -23.42 -4.25 -17.22
N ILE A 27 -23.06 -5.39 -16.62
CA ILE A 27 -21.92 -5.47 -15.71
C ILE A 27 -20.61 -5.59 -16.49
N VAL A 28 -20.50 -6.50 -17.46
CA VAL A 28 -19.21 -6.81 -18.10
C VAL A 28 -18.89 -5.87 -19.24
N ILE A 29 -19.88 -5.54 -20.08
CA ILE A 29 -19.65 -4.72 -21.28
C ILE A 29 -19.76 -3.24 -20.98
N LYS A 30 -20.82 -2.84 -20.25
CA LYS A 30 -21.00 -1.43 -19.86
C LYS A 30 -20.24 -1.02 -18.61
N LYS A 31 -19.67 -1.97 -17.86
CA LYS A 31 -18.94 -1.71 -16.61
C LYS A 31 -19.75 -0.85 -15.62
N ASP A 32 -21.06 -1.08 -15.54
CA ASP A 32 -21.97 -0.29 -14.70
C ASP A 32 -21.96 -0.81 -13.26
N TYR A 33 -20.82 -0.63 -12.58
CA TYR A 33 -20.58 -0.95 -11.18
C TYR A 33 -19.51 0.00 -10.61
N ILE A 34 -19.52 0.20 -9.29
CA ILE A 34 -18.51 1.02 -8.60
C ILE A 34 -17.34 0.11 -8.21
N ILE A 35 -16.12 0.60 -8.44
CA ILE A 35 -14.90 0.02 -7.91
C ILE A 35 -14.47 0.90 -6.74
N GLU A 36 -14.14 0.23 -5.64
CA GLU A 36 -13.50 0.82 -4.48
C GLU A 36 -12.04 0.35 -4.47
N SER A 37 -11.09 1.29 -4.40
CA SER A 37 -9.66 1.00 -4.32
C SER A 37 -9.02 1.80 -3.21
N GLN A 38 -8.06 1.19 -2.53
CA GLN A 38 -7.10 1.94 -1.72
C GLN A 38 -6.06 2.55 -2.65
N VAL A 39 -5.72 3.81 -2.43
CA VAL A 39 -4.71 4.54 -3.19
C VAL A 39 -3.83 5.31 -2.22
N ASP A 40 -2.63 5.64 -2.67
CA ASP A 40 -1.69 6.44 -1.88
C ASP A 40 -2.33 7.77 -1.47
N CYS A 41 -2.09 8.13 -0.23
CA CYS A 41 -2.57 9.36 0.38
C CYS A 41 -1.38 10.12 0.97
N ASP A 42 -1.33 11.43 0.73
CA ASP A 42 -0.22 12.25 1.21
C ASP A 42 -0.42 12.63 2.69
N PRO A 43 0.37 12.09 3.63
CA PRO A 43 0.17 12.36 5.04
C PRO A 43 0.52 13.79 5.46
N TYR A 44 1.19 14.58 4.59
CA TYR A 44 1.48 16.00 4.86
C TYR A 44 0.31 16.92 4.57
N SER A 45 -0.64 16.50 3.72
CA SER A 45 -1.73 17.36 3.26
C SER A 45 -3.13 16.78 3.47
N GLU A 46 -3.26 15.46 3.60
CA GLU A 46 -4.52 14.73 3.65
C GLU A 46 -4.69 13.88 4.92
N ASN A 47 -5.95 13.69 5.36
CA ASN A 47 -6.30 12.79 6.46
C ASN A 47 -6.42 11.35 5.94
N CYS A 48 -5.30 10.66 5.87
CA CYS A 48 -5.11 9.29 5.45
C CYS A 48 -5.47 8.27 6.54
N PHE A 49 -5.90 7.09 6.08
CA PHE A 49 -5.92 5.88 6.89
C PHE A 49 -4.49 5.39 7.06
N VAL A 50 -4.16 4.94 8.27
CA VAL A 50 -2.86 4.36 8.60
C VAL A 50 -3.04 2.86 8.76
N TRP A 51 -2.32 2.10 7.95
CA TRP A 51 -2.14 0.68 8.16
C TRP A 51 -0.73 0.42 8.69
N GLU A 52 -0.62 -0.45 9.69
CA GLU A 52 0.64 -0.86 10.30
C GLU A 52 0.73 -2.38 10.19
N CYS A 53 1.91 -2.89 9.86
CA CYS A 53 2.17 -4.33 9.79
C CYS A 53 1.90 -5.02 11.14
N ASP A 54 1.60 -6.32 11.09
CA ASP A 54 1.44 -7.12 12.30
C ASP A 54 2.80 -7.72 12.70
N PRO A 55 3.36 -7.36 13.87
CA PRO A 55 4.65 -7.91 14.33
C PRO A 55 4.60 -9.41 14.64
N GLU A 56 3.42 -10.01 14.79
CA GLU A 56 3.25 -11.44 15.00
C GLU A 56 3.01 -12.22 13.69
N SER A 57 2.77 -11.53 12.57
CA SER A 57 2.57 -12.17 11.26
C SER A 57 3.91 -12.59 10.65
N PHE A 58 3.90 -13.75 9.99
CA PHE A 58 5.01 -14.28 9.21
C PHE A 58 4.67 -14.36 7.71
N GLU A 59 3.51 -13.83 7.31
CA GLU A 59 3.07 -13.81 5.91
C GLU A 59 3.74 -12.62 5.17
N GLU A 60 4.26 -12.87 3.97
CA GLU A 60 4.86 -11.81 3.16
C GLU A 60 3.80 -10.75 2.82
N GLY A 61 4.08 -9.48 3.13
CA GLY A 61 3.15 -8.36 2.97
C GLY A 61 2.39 -7.97 4.23
N GLU A 62 2.41 -8.80 5.27
CA GLU A 62 1.83 -8.50 6.59
C GLU A 62 2.87 -8.49 7.72
N ALA A 63 3.95 -9.24 7.54
CA ALA A 63 5.06 -9.30 8.48
C ALA A 63 5.85 -7.99 8.49
N CYS A 64 6.12 -7.47 9.68
CA CYS A 64 6.99 -6.31 9.84
C CYS A 64 8.44 -6.62 9.45
N THR A 65 9.04 -5.71 8.70
CA THR A 65 10.44 -5.73 8.27
C THR A 65 11.40 -5.19 9.34
N GLY A 66 10.86 -4.41 10.28
CA GLY A 66 11.63 -3.67 11.29
C GLY A 66 12.05 -2.27 10.82
N ASN A 67 11.67 -1.87 9.61
CA ASN A 67 11.82 -0.51 9.11
C ASN A 67 10.47 0.21 9.12
N MET A 68 10.34 1.27 9.92
CA MET A 68 9.09 2.04 10.05
C MET A 68 8.53 2.57 8.72
N GLU A 69 9.36 2.89 7.74
CA GLU A 69 8.89 3.39 6.44
C GLU A 69 8.29 2.29 5.56
N GLU A 70 8.72 1.04 5.76
CA GLU A 70 8.21 -0.13 5.05
C GLU A 70 7.09 -0.83 5.83
N ASP A 71 6.93 -0.49 7.11
CA ASP A 71 6.01 -1.11 8.07
C ASP A 71 4.73 -0.29 8.28
N VAL A 72 4.67 0.93 7.72
CA VAL A 72 3.54 1.86 7.86
C VAL A 72 3.14 2.42 6.49
N TRP A 73 1.86 2.35 6.17
CA TRP A 73 1.31 2.84 4.90
C TRP A 73 0.16 3.82 5.13
N TYR A 74 0.17 4.89 4.34
CA TYR A 74 -0.85 5.95 4.35
C TYR A 74 -1.69 5.85 3.09
N PHE A 75 -2.97 5.55 3.25
CA PHE A 75 -3.87 5.36 2.12
C PHE A 75 -5.17 6.13 2.28
N LYS A 76 -5.85 6.37 1.16
CA LYS A 76 -7.24 6.82 1.10
C LYS A 76 -8.04 5.86 0.26
N VAL A 77 -9.36 5.93 0.39
CA VAL A 77 -10.25 5.04 -0.35
C VAL A 77 -10.93 5.83 -1.45
N VAL A 78 -10.78 5.41 -2.69
CA VAL A 78 -11.46 6.02 -3.83
C VAL A 78 -12.53 5.08 -4.35
N ARG A 79 -13.73 5.63 -4.53
CA ARG A 79 -14.85 4.99 -5.21
C ARG A 79 -15.07 5.65 -6.57
N ARG A 80 -15.08 4.85 -7.63
CA ARG A 80 -15.30 5.34 -9.00
C ARG A 80 -16.10 4.36 -9.84
N ASN A 81 -16.87 4.85 -10.80
CA ASN A 81 -17.55 3.98 -11.76
C ASN A 81 -16.55 3.30 -12.70
N ALA A 82 -16.63 1.97 -12.80
CA ALA A 82 -15.72 1.18 -13.62
C ALA A 82 -15.78 1.53 -15.12
N SER A 83 -16.87 2.14 -15.60
CA SER A 83 -16.98 2.62 -16.98
C SER A 83 -16.11 3.83 -17.28
N ASP A 84 -15.79 4.61 -16.25
CA ASP A 84 -15.10 5.91 -16.37
C ASP A 84 -13.60 5.82 -16.03
N ILE A 85 -13.14 4.66 -15.52
CA ILE A 85 -11.73 4.39 -15.29
C ILE A 85 -10.99 4.25 -16.64
N PRO A 86 -9.97 5.08 -16.92
CA PRO A 86 -9.18 4.96 -18.12
C PRO A 86 -8.38 3.64 -18.13
N PHE A 87 -8.15 3.09 -19.32
CA PHE A 87 -7.23 1.98 -19.48
C PHE A 87 -5.81 2.53 -19.42
N CYS A 88 -5.10 2.26 -18.33
CA CYS A 88 -3.70 2.61 -18.15
C CYS A 88 -2.82 1.43 -18.59
N ASP A 89 -1.96 1.66 -19.58
CA ASP A 89 -0.93 0.69 -19.96
C ASP A 89 0.37 1.05 -19.22
N PRO A 90 0.84 0.22 -18.28
CA PRO A 90 2.03 0.54 -17.48
C PRO A 90 3.31 0.63 -18.33
N ASP A 91 3.33 0.04 -19.53
CA ASP A 91 4.49 0.09 -20.43
C ASP A 91 4.50 1.33 -21.34
N ALA A 92 3.37 2.04 -21.46
CA ALA A 92 3.21 3.15 -22.41
C ALA A 92 2.79 4.48 -21.77
N ASP A 93 2.08 4.44 -20.64
CA ASP A 93 1.46 5.58 -19.98
C ASP A 93 1.84 5.63 -18.49
N GLU A 94 3.05 6.12 -18.21
CA GLU A 94 3.60 6.24 -16.83
C GLU A 94 2.84 7.28 -15.98
N GLU A 95 2.17 8.26 -16.60
CA GLU A 95 1.43 9.33 -15.93
C GLU A 95 -0.07 9.01 -15.76
N CYS A 96 -0.48 7.76 -15.98
CA CYS A 96 -1.88 7.41 -15.91
C CYS A 96 -2.34 7.26 -14.45
N GLU A 97 -3.26 8.12 -14.02
CA GLU A 97 -3.83 8.11 -12.67
C GLU A 97 -5.30 7.64 -12.72
N PRO A 98 -5.56 6.31 -12.74
CA PRO A 98 -6.88 5.74 -13.00
C PRO A 98 -7.91 6.04 -11.90
N PHE A 99 -7.45 6.44 -10.72
CA PHE A 99 -8.28 6.67 -9.54
C PHE A 99 -8.37 8.15 -9.13
N LEU A 100 -7.92 9.09 -9.97
CA LEU A 100 -8.26 10.50 -9.73
C LEU A 100 -9.64 10.85 -10.27
N CYS A 101 -10.46 11.44 -9.40
CA CYS A 101 -11.78 11.94 -9.76
C CYS A 101 -11.67 13.26 -10.53
N SER A 102 -12.30 13.32 -11.71
CA SER A 102 -12.41 14.59 -12.44
C SER A 102 -13.44 15.52 -11.79
N GLU A 103 -13.29 16.83 -11.98
CA GLU A 103 -14.24 17.81 -11.45
C GLU A 103 -15.68 17.52 -11.95
N GLY A 104 -16.59 17.25 -11.00
CA GLY A 104 -18.00 16.98 -11.30
C GLY A 104 -18.29 15.61 -11.90
N GLU A 105 -17.34 14.67 -11.83
CA GLU A 105 -17.56 13.28 -12.24
C GLU A 105 -18.66 12.63 -11.40
N LYS A 106 -19.60 11.96 -12.08
CA LYS A 106 -20.74 11.32 -11.41
C LYS A 106 -20.28 10.00 -10.81
N ASP A 107 -20.68 9.73 -9.57
CA ASP A 107 -20.36 8.49 -8.87
C ASP A 107 -18.83 8.27 -8.67
N CYS A 108 -18.06 9.36 -8.61
CA CYS A 108 -16.68 9.39 -8.14
C CYS A 108 -16.60 10.07 -6.77
N GLY A 109 -15.84 9.51 -5.83
CA GLY A 109 -15.67 10.08 -4.51
C GLY A 109 -14.43 9.56 -3.81
N GLU A 110 -13.81 10.42 -3.03
CA GLU A 110 -12.69 10.09 -2.15
C GLU A 110 -13.20 10.05 -0.71
N GLU A 111 -12.80 9.01 0.00
CA GLU A 111 -13.11 8.80 1.40
C GLU A 111 -11.80 8.83 2.19
N PHE A 112 -11.74 9.82 3.09
CA PHE A 112 -10.61 10.06 3.98
C PHE A 112 -10.88 9.43 5.35
N CYS A 113 -9.82 9.27 6.14
CA CYS A 113 -9.94 8.64 7.44
C CYS A 113 -10.73 9.50 8.43
N THR A 114 -11.67 8.84 9.10
CA THR A 114 -12.46 9.38 10.21
C THR A 114 -12.63 8.28 11.25
N GLU A 115 -12.93 8.66 12.49
CA GLU A 115 -13.19 7.67 13.56
C GLU A 115 -14.38 6.74 13.23
N GLU A 116 -15.32 7.17 12.39
CA GLU A 116 -16.51 6.39 12.04
C GLU A 116 -16.25 5.33 10.95
N ASN A 117 -15.26 5.54 10.08
CA ASN A 117 -14.99 4.65 8.95
C ASN A 117 -13.69 3.84 9.07
N MET A 118 -12.86 4.11 10.07
CA MET A 118 -11.60 3.40 10.33
C MET A 118 -11.79 1.87 10.42
N GLU A 119 -12.82 1.41 11.15
CA GLU A 119 -13.14 -0.01 11.29
C GLU A 119 -13.57 -0.66 9.97
N ASN A 120 -14.18 0.09 9.05
CA ASN A 120 -14.63 -0.44 7.76
C ASN A 120 -13.47 -0.83 6.85
N TYR A 121 -12.31 -0.20 7.05
CA TYR A 121 -11.13 -0.35 6.19
C TYR A 121 -9.96 -1.03 6.90
N SER A 122 -10.19 -1.62 8.07
CA SER A 122 -9.15 -2.26 8.88
C SER A 122 -7.94 -1.36 9.16
N ALA A 123 -8.16 -0.05 9.24
CA ALA A 123 -7.11 0.90 9.53
C ALA A 123 -6.78 0.88 11.03
N THR A 124 -5.50 0.99 11.36
CA THR A 124 -5.00 1.02 12.75
C THR A 124 -5.29 2.38 13.39
N SER A 125 -5.11 3.45 12.62
CA SER A 125 -5.40 4.82 13.06
C SER A 125 -5.67 5.76 11.87
N CYS A 126 -6.03 7.00 12.17
CA CYS A 126 -6.02 8.11 11.21
C CYS A 126 -4.81 8.99 11.47
N ASN A 127 -4.13 9.46 10.43
CA ASN A 127 -3.12 10.50 10.60
C ASN A 127 -3.79 11.87 10.82
N ASP A 128 -3.00 12.81 11.34
CA ASP A 128 -3.33 14.24 11.34
C ASP A 128 -2.18 14.96 10.64
N PRO A 129 -2.43 15.65 9.51
CA PRO A 129 -1.39 16.32 8.73
C PRO A 129 -0.55 17.33 9.52
N ALA A 130 -1.17 18.05 10.45
CA ALA A 130 -0.48 19.05 11.26
C ALA A 130 0.44 18.39 12.29
N ILE A 131 0.02 17.25 12.86
CA ILE A 131 0.86 16.46 13.77
C ILE A 131 1.98 15.77 12.99
N PHE A 132 1.64 15.15 11.86
CA PHE A 132 2.58 14.44 11.00
C PHE A 132 3.72 15.35 10.53
N SER A 133 3.36 16.53 10.00
CA SER A 133 4.34 17.53 9.54
C SER A 133 5.24 18.06 10.66
N ALA A 134 4.74 18.12 11.89
CA ALA A 134 5.53 18.57 13.05
C ALA A 134 6.52 17.51 13.55
N GLN A 135 6.18 16.22 13.38
CA GLN A 135 7.02 15.09 13.78
C GLN A 135 8.02 14.68 12.69
N ASN A 136 7.66 14.93 11.43
CA ASN A 136 8.48 14.66 10.25
C ASN A 136 8.76 15.97 9.50
N PRO A 137 9.55 16.90 10.09
CA PRO A 137 9.89 18.13 9.38
C PRO A 137 10.69 17.77 8.13
N ILE A 138 10.26 18.28 6.97
CA ILE A 138 11.02 18.17 5.74
C ILE A 138 12.34 18.91 5.97
N GLU A 139 13.45 18.17 6.06
CA GLU A 139 14.77 18.77 6.15
C GLU A 139 14.99 19.60 4.86
N GLU A 140 15.17 20.91 4.98
CA GLU A 140 15.52 21.77 3.84
C GLU A 140 16.99 21.55 3.40
N THR A 141 17.39 20.30 3.17
CA THR A 141 18.77 19.92 2.82
C THR A 141 19.03 19.83 1.32
N ASP A 142 18.04 20.12 0.45
CA ASP A 142 18.22 20.10 -1.01
C ASP A 142 17.75 21.38 -1.73
N LYS A 143 17.86 22.55 -1.10
CA LYS A 143 17.82 23.83 -1.83
C LYS A 143 19.06 24.09 -2.72
N CYS A 144 19.96 23.11 -2.88
CA CYS A 144 21.21 23.25 -3.62
C CYS A 144 21.31 22.38 -4.89
N LEU A 145 20.27 21.64 -5.29
CA LEU A 145 20.38 20.70 -6.42
C LEU A 145 19.68 21.09 -7.71
N GLU A 146 19.00 22.24 -7.77
CA GLU A 146 18.45 22.77 -9.02
C GLU A 146 18.79 24.28 -9.12
N GLU A 147 19.54 24.63 -10.17
CA GLU A 147 20.02 25.97 -10.57
C GLU A 147 21.31 26.50 -9.87
N ASP A 148 22.46 26.02 -10.36
CA ASP A 148 23.59 26.80 -10.92
C ASP A 148 24.05 28.15 -10.28
N ASP A 149 23.80 28.42 -8.99
CA ASP A 149 24.17 29.71 -8.35
C ASP A 149 24.72 29.60 -6.92
N CYS A 150 25.34 28.48 -6.55
CA CYS A 150 26.17 28.39 -5.35
C CYS A 150 27.67 28.56 -5.69
N ALA A 151 28.03 29.74 -6.20
CA ALA A 151 29.42 30.18 -6.32
C ALA A 151 29.62 31.52 -5.61
N GLU A 152 30.64 31.52 -4.74
CA GLU A 152 31.34 32.67 -4.15
C GLU A 152 30.64 33.42 -3.01
N ASP A 153 30.78 32.91 -1.79
CA ASP A 153 31.47 33.68 -0.72
C ASP A 153 31.68 32.81 0.53
N ALA A 154 32.82 32.09 0.54
CA ALA A 154 33.38 31.53 1.77
C ALA A 154 34.92 31.47 1.67
N GLU A 155 35.56 32.56 1.25
CA GLU A 155 36.96 32.81 1.56
C GLU A 155 37.07 33.96 2.57
N ALA A 156 37.22 33.61 3.86
CA ALA A 156 38.09 34.31 4.81
C ALA A 156 37.87 33.78 6.24
N LEU A 157 38.64 32.77 6.65
CA LEU A 157 39.37 32.76 7.93
C LEU A 157 40.19 31.47 8.07
N GLU A 158 41.37 31.47 7.43
CA GLU A 158 42.49 30.66 7.90
C GLU A 158 43.43 31.51 8.79
N GLU A 159 44.00 30.80 9.76
CA GLU A 159 45.20 31.09 10.58
C GLU A 159 45.10 31.95 11.85
N ALA A 160 44.99 31.23 12.98
CA ALA A 160 46.03 31.10 14.03
C ALA A 160 45.51 30.04 15.02
N GLY A 161 46.16 28.94 15.39
CA GLY A 161 47.58 28.73 15.69
C GLY A 161 47.67 28.24 17.15
N GLU A 162 48.47 27.19 17.39
CA GLU A 162 48.95 26.65 18.68
C GLU A 162 48.16 25.51 19.37
N GLU A 163 48.61 24.28 19.06
CA GLU A 163 49.10 23.23 19.97
C GLU A 163 48.66 23.25 21.45
N GLU A 164 47.96 22.19 21.89
CA GLU A 164 48.20 21.61 23.21
C GLU A 164 48.05 20.08 23.16
N GLU A 165 49.18 19.40 23.35
CA GLU A 165 49.28 17.97 23.66
C GLU A 165 48.52 17.66 24.95
N ILE A 166 47.67 16.63 24.94
CA ILE A 166 47.39 15.86 26.15
C ILE A 166 47.58 14.39 25.79
N ASP A 167 48.68 13.86 26.29
CA ASP A 167 49.05 12.46 26.27
C ASP A 167 48.72 11.81 27.63
N ILE A 168 48.69 10.47 27.61
CA ILE A 168 48.77 9.50 28.71
C ILE A 168 47.49 9.22 29.55
N LEU A 169 46.85 8.05 29.31
CA LEU A 169 47.14 6.84 30.11
C LEU A 169 46.39 5.59 29.62
N GLU A 170 47.21 4.66 29.10
CA GLU A 170 46.98 3.21 29.09
C GLU A 170 46.66 2.68 30.49
N ASN A 171 45.76 1.68 30.54
CA ASN A 171 45.75 0.52 31.44
C ASN A 171 44.48 -0.29 31.11
N GLN A 172 44.46 -1.60 31.02
CA GLN A 172 45.44 -2.66 30.94
C GLN A 172 44.62 -3.92 30.58
N GLU A 173 45.26 -4.82 29.85
CA GLU A 173 44.77 -6.14 29.45
C GLU A 173 44.39 -7.03 30.65
N GLU A 174 43.49 -7.99 30.38
CA GLU A 174 43.56 -9.43 30.70
C GLU A 174 42.15 -9.98 31.01
N ASP A 175 41.79 -11.24 30.80
CA ASP A 175 42.05 -12.29 29.82
C ASP A 175 41.17 -13.48 30.28
N LEU A 176 40.87 -14.40 29.36
CA LEU A 176 40.64 -15.83 29.56
C LEU A 176 39.29 -16.44 30.07
N ASN A 177 38.83 -17.34 29.18
CA ASN A 177 38.31 -18.70 29.35
C ASN A 177 36.84 -18.91 29.73
N SER A 178 36.00 -19.53 28.88
CA SER A 178 36.04 -20.88 28.24
C SER A 178 35.31 -21.92 29.10
N GLU A 179 34.22 -22.47 28.55
CA GLU A 179 33.71 -23.85 28.68
C GLU A 179 32.46 -23.92 27.78
N GLU A 180 32.56 -24.49 26.56
CA GLU A 180 32.35 -25.90 26.20
C GLU A 180 30.98 -26.49 26.59
N GLY A 181 30.29 -27.01 25.57
CA GLY A 181 29.15 -27.93 25.67
C GLY A 181 27.93 -27.40 24.91
N ASP A 182 27.27 -28.15 24.02
CA ASP A 182 27.42 -29.51 23.56
C ASP A 182 26.56 -29.60 22.28
N ILE A 183 27.09 -30.27 21.26
CA ILE A 183 26.42 -30.48 19.98
C ILE A 183 25.74 -31.85 20.07
N THR A 184 24.42 -31.86 20.19
CA THR A 184 23.62 -33.04 19.86
C THR A 184 22.74 -32.73 18.68
N LYS A 185 23.16 -33.26 17.53
CA LYS A 185 22.31 -33.54 16.37
C LYS A 185 21.34 -34.64 16.76
N GLU A 186 20.05 -34.40 16.58
CA GLU A 186 19.09 -35.45 16.28
C GLU A 186 18.39 -35.04 14.98
N ASP A 187 18.58 -35.90 13.98
CA ASP A 187 17.82 -35.95 12.75
C ASP A 187 16.38 -36.32 13.09
N ASP A 188 15.40 -35.62 12.50
CA ASP A 188 14.10 -36.24 12.24
C ASP A 188 13.55 -35.70 10.91
N ASP A 189 13.51 -36.64 9.97
CA ASP A 189 12.85 -36.56 8.68
C ASP A 189 11.35 -36.28 8.86
N ALA A 190 10.85 -35.24 8.19
CA ALA A 190 9.44 -35.14 7.85
C ALA A 190 9.29 -34.43 6.50
N GLU A 191 9.46 -35.20 5.41
CA GLU A 191 8.80 -34.92 4.14
C GLU A 191 7.28 -34.98 4.35
N GLU A 192 6.62 -33.83 4.43
CA GLU A 192 5.20 -33.74 4.10
C GLU A 192 5.00 -32.82 2.88
N ASN A 193 4.64 -33.48 1.78
CA ASN A 193 3.99 -32.90 0.61
C ASN A 193 2.82 -32.01 1.04
N MET A 194 2.77 -30.75 0.60
CA MET A 194 1.49 -30.06 0.35
C MET A 194 1.57 -29.10 -0.84
N PRO A 195 0.43 -28.89 -1.53
CA PRO A 195 0.36 -28.57 -2.95
C PRO A 195 0.50 -27.08 -3.26
N MET A 196 0.98 -26.80 -4.47
CA MET A 196 0.74 -25.51 -5.15
C MET A 196 -0.77 -25.33 -5.39
N GLU A 197 -1.36 -24.37 -4.71
CA GLU A 197 -2.55 -23.62 -5.14
C GLU A 197 -2.16 -22.14 -4.96
N ASN A 198 -1.72 -21.42 -6.00
CA ASN A 198 -2.55 -20.65 -6.91
C ASN A 198 -3.84 -20.11 -6.27
N ALA A 199 -3.78 -18.90 -5.74
CA ALA A 199 -4.82 -17.90 -5.92
C ALA A 199 -4.19 -16.52 -5.76
N ASP A 200 -4.22 -15.74 -6.85
CA ASP A 200 -4.20 -14.29 -6.80
C ASP A 200 -5.09 -13.81 -5.65
N GLN A 201 -4.53 -13.00 -4.75
CA GLN A 201 -5.28 -12.21 -3.80
C GLN A 201 -6.05 -11.12 -4.58
N ALA A 202 -7.13 -11.53 -5.23
CA ALA A 202 -8.17 -10.62 -5.64
C ALA A 202 -8.93 -10.23 -4.36
N VAL A 203 -8.73 -8.99 -3.92
CA VAL A 203 -9.62 -8.32 -2.96
C VAL A 203 -11.07 -8.62 -3.37
N PRO A 204 -11.96 -9.01 -2.45
CA PRO A 204 -13.35 -9.25 -2.79
C PRO A 204 -13.96 -7.95 -3.33
N ILE A 205 -14.15 -7.88 -4.65
CA ILE A 205 -14.92 -6.81 -5.28
C ILE A 205 -16.35 -6.98 -4.78
N GLU A 206 -16.75 -6.19 -3.78
CA GLU A 206 -18.16 -6.00 -3.46
C GLU A 206 -18.82 -5.28 -4.63
N ILE A 207 -19.37 -6.06 -5.56
CA ILE A 207 -20.24 -5.52 -6.60
C ILE A 207 -21.53 -5.08 -5.92
N ILE A 208 -21.63 -3.80 -5.57
CA ILE A 208 -22.89 -3.19 -5.12
C ILE A 208 -23.71 -2.86 -6.37
N PRO A 209 -24.78 -3.63 -6.70
CA PRO A 209 -25.62 -3.30 -7.85
C PRO A 209 -26.43 -2.03 -7.57
N LEU A 210 -26.33 -1.05 -8.47
CA LEU A 210 -27.18 0.15 -8.54
C LEU A 210 -28.62 -0.18 -8.98
#